data_AF-A0A7C0WGM1-F1
#
_entry.id   AF-A0A7C0WGM1-F1
#
_cell.length_a   1.000
_cell.length_b   1.000
_cell.length_c   1.000
_cell.angle_alpha   90.00
_cell.angle_beta   90.00
_cell.angle_gamma   90.00
#
_symmetry.space_group_name_H-M   'P 1'
#
loop_
_entity.id
_entity.type
_entity.pdbx_description
1 polymer ?
#
loop_
_entity_poly.entity_id
_entity_poly.type
_entity_poly.pdbx_seq_one_letter_code
_entity_poly.pdbx_strand_id
1 'polypeptide(L)'
;EYSGDYPGYPFPFEVRLEFSLHGQNGFTFITEVKNRGEEIMPVMDGWHPYFTLGKSIDRLLLKIPANIRTEVDERLLPTGKLMPFPAFREFEQIGNYFFDTCFPLSEKEGTAVTELMDPQEMVTLQVWQKTGRRKYNFLQLYTPPHGQSIAFEPMTSNTNSFNTKDRLIVLSPGEKLRAECGIKLKNGE
;
A
#
# COMPACT_ATOMS: atom_id res chain seq x y z
N GLU A 1 17.32 0.79 -14.97
CA GLU A 1 17.99 2.09 -14.72
C GLU A 1 17.32 3.17 -15.56
N TYR A 2 17.41 4.43 -15.13
CA TYR A 2 16.85 5.58 -15.82
C TYR A 2 17.81 6.78 -15.73
N SER A 3 17.98 7.48 -16.85
CA SER A 3 18.99 8.51 -17.10
C SER A 3 18.60 9.91 -16.63
N GLY A 4 17.32 10.17 -16.29
CA GLY A 4 16.86 11.51 -15.94
C GLY A 4 16.56 12.42 -17.13
N ASP A 5 16.33 11.86 -18.33
CA ASP A 5 16.12 12.63 -19.56
C ASP A 5 14.67 13.09 -19.81
N TYR A 6 13.69 12.56 -19.05
CA TYR A 6 12.30 13.03 -19.10
C TYR A 6 12.12 14.34 -18.32
N PRO A 7 11.66 15.43 -18.95
CA PRO A 7 11.51 16.74 -18.30
C PRO A 7 10.58 16.74 -17.07
N GLY A 8 9.60 15.84 -17.03
CA GLY A 8 8.65 15.76 -15.91
C GLY A 8 9.22 15.11 -14.66
N TYR A 9 10.35 14.39 -14.77
CA TYR A 9 11.06 13.81 -13.63
C TYR A 9 12.55 13.62 -13.97
N PRO A 10 13.33 14.71 -13.99
CA PRO A 10 14.70 14.73 -14.50
C PRO A 10 15.72 14.28 -13.45
N PHE A 11 15.46 13.14 -12.79
CA PHE A 11 16.35 12.56 -11.79
C PHE A 11 16.89 11.21 -12.27
N PRO A 12 18.21 11.03 -12.42
CA PRO A 12 18.78 9.72 -12.72
C PRO A 12 18.59 8.77 -11.52
N PHE A 13 18.02 7.58 -11.76
CA PHE A 13 17.80 6.59 -10.70
C PHE A 13 17.90 5.14 -11.19
N GLU A 14 17.97 4.23 -10.23
CA GLU A 14 17.84 2.80 -10.45
C GLU A 14 16.71 2.27 -9.59
N VAL A 15 15.83 1.46 -10.18
CA VAL A 15 14.83 0.67 -9.45
C VAL A 15 15.21 -0.79 -9.60
N ARG A 16 15.21 -1.50 -8.47
CA ARG A 16 15.37 -2.94 -8.39
C ARG A 16 14.14 -3.52 -7.71
N LEU A 17 13.53 -4.51 -8.37
CA LEU A 17 12.39 -5.24 -7.88
C LEU A 17 12.83 -6.67 -7.58
N GLU A 18 12.56 -7.14 -6.37
CA GLU A 18 12.84 -8.51 -5.98
C GLU A 18 11.53 -9.22 -5.63
N PHE A 19 11.31 -10.34 -6.31
CA PHE A 19 10.14 -11.19 -6.12
C PHE A 19 10.61 -12.53 -5.58
N SER A 20 10.07 -12.95 -4.45
CA SER A 20 10.40 -14.23 -3.84
C SER A 20 9.14 -15.02 -3.54
N LEU A 21 9.07 -16.26 -4.04
CA LEU A 21 8.01 -17.21 -3.71
C LEU A 21 8.53 -18.21 -2.70
N HIS A 22 7.94 -18.24 -1.51
CA HIS A 22 8.40 -19.04 -0.39
C HIS A 22 7.54 -20.29 -0.19
N GLY A 23 7.23 -21.04 -1.25
CA GLY A 23 6.36 -22.22 -1.16
C GLY A 23 5.05 -21.90 -0.42
N GLN A 24 4.74 -22.65 0.66
CA GLN A 24 3.57 -22.42 1.51
C GLN A 24 3.62 -21.11 2.33
N ASN A 25 4.77 -20.44 2.42
CA ASN A 25 4.96 -19.26 3.27
C ASN A 25 4.57 -17.94 2.59
N GLY A 26 4.12 -17.99 1.33
CA GLY A 26 3.60 -16.83 0.61
C GLY A 26 4.61 -16.19 -0.35
N PHE A 27 4.34 -14.95 -0.71
CA PHE A 27 5.06 -14.15 -1.69
C PHE A 27 5.60 -12.88 -1.03
N THR A 28 6.85 -12.54 -1.33
CA THR A 28 7.51 -11.31 -0.89
C THR A 28 7.85 -10.45 -2.10
N PHE A 29 7.55 -9.15 -1.98
CA PHE A 29 7.89 -8.13 -2.95
C PHE A 29 8.70 -7.03 -2.27
N ILE A 30 9.87 -6.74 -2.83
CA ILE A 30 10.76 -5.68 -2.37
C ILE A 30 11.01 -4.72 -3.51
N THR A 31 10.82 -3.44 -3.25
CA THR A 31 11.28 -2.36 -4.12
C THR A 31 12.48 -1.67 -3.49
N GLU A 32 13.57 -1.53 -4.24
CA GLU A 32 14.68 -0.65 -3.93
C GLU A 32 14.78 0.44 -5.00
N VAL A 33 14.85 1.70 -4.57
CA VAL A 33 15.08 2.85 -5.45
C VAL A 33 16.35 3.56 -5.01
N LYS A 34 17.33 3.71 -5.91
CA LYS A 34 18.60 4.40 -5.66
C LYS A 34 18.67 5.69 -6.45
N ASN A 35 18.98 6.79 -5.78
CA ASN A 35 19.36 8.03 -6.46
C ASN A 35 20.75 7.87 -7.08
N ARG A 36 20.85 8.00 -8.41
CA ARG A 36 22.11 7.91 -9.17
C ARG A 36 22.60 9.27 -9.66
N GLY A 37 21.84 10.33 -9.45
CA GLY A 37 22.23 11.68 -9.77
C GLY A 37 23.10 12.34 -8.71
N GLU A 38 23.35 13.63 -8.91
CA GLU A 38 24.17 14.47 -8.04
C GLU A 38 23.33 15.41 -7.15
N GLU A 39 22.01 15.45 -7.37
CA GLU A 39 21.04 16.27 -6.64
C GLU A 39 20.15 15.43 -5.73
N ILE A 40 19.47 16.05 -4.77
CA ILE A 40 18.45 15.38 -3.97
C ILE A 40 17.25 14.96 -4.84
N MET A 41 16.72 13.76 -4.62
CA MET A 41 15.65 13.18 -5.43
C MET A 41 14.42 12.87 -4.57
N PRO A 42 13.28 13.58 -4.76
CA PRO A 42 12.02 13.22 -4.12
C PRO A 42 11.44 11.96 -4.77
N VAL A 43 10.98 11.00 -3.98
CA VAL A 43 10.46 9.72 -4.47
C VAL A 43 9.27 9.27 -3.61
N MET A 44 8.35 8.57 -4.26
CA MET A 44 7.27 7.81 -3.64
C MET A 44 7.17 6.50 -4.40
N ASP A 45 7.03 5.39 -3.67
CA ASP A 45 6.81 4.06 -4.23
C ASP A 45 5.49 3.48 -3.73
N GLY A 46 4.91 2.61 -4.54
CA GLY A 46 3.65 1.95 -4.25
C GLY A 46 3.45 0.70 -5.09
N TRP A 47 2.56 -0.17 -4.65
CA TRP A 47 2.18 -1.38 -5.37
C TRP A 47 0.67 -1.49 -5.48
N HIS A 48 0.14 -1.80 -6.67
CA HIS A 48 -1.31 -1.77 -6.96
C HIS A 48 -1.92 -3.14 -7.29
N PRO A 49 -1.75 -4.18 -6.44
CA PRO A 49 -2.30 -5.51 -6.71
C PRO A 49 -3.79 -5.56 -6.45
N TYR A 50 -4.53 -6.23 -7.35
CA TYR A 50 -5.93 -6.58 -7.16
C TYR A 50 -6.05 -8.03 -6.70
N PHE A 51 -6.92 -8.27 -5.71
CA PHE A 51 -7.15 -9.58 -5.14
C PHE A 51 -8.59 -10.01 -5.29
N THR A 52 -8.78 -11.32 -5.48
CA THR A 52 -10.08 -11.98 -5.44
C THR A 52 -9.93 -13.33 -4.76
N LEU A 53 -10.96 -13.76 -4.04
CA LEU A 53 -11.10 -15.12 -3.52
C LEU A 53 -12.08 -15.95 -4.39
N GLY A 54 -12.31 -15.53 -5.64
CA GLY A 54 -13.23 -16.20 -6.57
C GLY A 54 -14.70 -15.92 -6.28
N LYS A 55 -15.00 -14.96 -5.40
CA LYS A 55 -16.35 -14.51 -5.03
C LYS A 55 -16.44 -12.99 -5.10
N SER A 56 -17.66 -12.50 -5.16
CA SER A 56 -17.96 -11.07 -5.00
C SER A 56 -17.51 -10.59 -3.63
N ILE A 57 -16.83 -9.44 -3.58
CA ILE A 57 -16.16 -8.97 -2.36
C ILE A 57 -17.14 -8.57 -1.26
N ASP A 58 -18.37 -8.20 -1.62
CA ASP A 58 -19.45 -7.84 -0.69
C ASP A 58 -19.79 -8.99 0.30
N ARG A 59 -19.45 -10.23 -0.05
CA ARG A 59 -19.62 -11.42 0.79
C ARG A 59 -18.41 -11.75 1.66
N LEU A 60 -17.29 -11.08 1.46
CA LEU A 60 -16.05 -11.33 2.17
C LEU A 60 -15.96 -10.47 3.44
N LEU A 61 -15.17 -10.94 4.39
CA LEU A 61 -14.85 -10.20 5.61
C LEU A 61 -13.52 -9.48 5.44
N LEU A 62 -13.45 -8.22 5.85
CA LEU A 62 -12.25 -7.39 5.77
C LEU A 62 -11.81 -6.99 7.18
N LYS A 63 -10.50 -6.96 7.39
CA LYS A 63 -9.86 -6.36 8.57
C LYS A 63 -8.70 -5.46 8.13
N ILE A 64 -8.71 -4.22 8.60
CA ILE A 64 -7.76 -3.16 8.22
C ILE A 64 -6.93 -2.77 9.45
N PRO A 65 -5.60 -2.63 9.33
CA PRO A 65 -4.72 -2.26 10.44
C PRO A 65 -4.71 -0.74 10.71
N ALA A 66 -5.87 -0.08 10.61
CA ALA A 66 -6.01 1.37 10.77
C ALA A 66 -7.36 1.74 11.42
N ASN A 67 -7.42 2.93 12.02
CA ASN A 67 -8.63 3.49 12.64
C ASN A 67 -8.91 4.94 12.22
N ILE A 68 -8.14 5.45 11.26
CA ILE A 68 -8.24 6.79 10.68
C ILE A 68 -7.99 6.69 9.17
N ARG A 69 -8.60 7.59 8.42
CA ARG A 69 -8.39 7.73 6.97
C ARG A 69 -8.04 9.17 6.61
N THR A 70 -7.39 9.35 5.47
CA THR A 70 -7.15 10.67 4.89
C THR A 70 -8.45 11.26 4.33
N GLU A 71 -8.74 12.52 4.65
CA GLU A 71 -9.81 13.28 3.98
C GLU A 71 -9.32 13.75 2.61
N VAL A 72 -10.16 13.60 1.58
CA VAL A 72 -9.89 14.05 0.22
C VAL A 72 -10.97 15.00 -0.28
N ASP A 73 -10.61 15.86 -1.23
CA ASP A 73 -11.55 16.73 -1.95
C ASP A 73 -12.25 15.99 -3.11
N GLU A 74 -13.08 16.69 -3.87
CA GLU A 74 -13.80 16.15 -5.04
C GLU A 74 -12.89 15.66 -6.18
N ARG A 75 -11.60 16.02 -6.15
CA ARG A 75 -10.56 15.57 -7.10
C ARG A 75 -9.75 14.40 -6.56
N LEU A 76 -10.14 13.85 -5.40
CA LEU A 76 -9.43 12.81 -4.67
C LEU A 76 -8.04 13.23 -4.17
N LEU A 77 -7.80 14.54 -4.01
CA LEU A 77 -6.57 15.06 -3.43
C LEU A 77 -6.70 15.19 -1.92
N PRO A 78 -5.68 14.79 -1.13
CA PRO A 78 -5.70 14.97 0.32
C PRO A 78 -5.87 16.43 0.73
N THR A 79 -6.81 16.70 1.63
CA THR A 79 -7.03 18.05 2.20
C THR A 79 -6.02 18.40 3.29
N GLY A 80 -5.25 17.40 3.75
CA GLY A 80 -4.36 17.48 4.92
C GLY A 80 -5.02 17.09 6.25
N LYS A 81 -6.33 16.80 6.27
CA LYS A 81 -7.03 16.33 7.47
C LYS A 81 -7.11 14.81 7.54
N LEU A 82 -7.25 14.31 8.77
CA LEU A 82 -7.49 12.90 9.07
C LEU A 82 -8.87 12.76 9.72
N MET A 83 -9.60 11.73 9.31
CA MET A 83 -10.96 11.45 9.78
C MET A 83 -10.99 10.11 10.52
N PRO A 84 -11.70 10.00 11.65
CA PRO A 84 -11.94 8.71 12.31
C PRO A 84 -12.59 7.70 11.36
N PHE A 85 -12.14 6.45 11.43
CA PHE A 85 -12.69 5.32 10.68
C PHE A 85 -12.67 4.07 11.56
N PRO A 86 -13.70 3.85 12.40
CA PRO A 86 -13.71 2.75 13.38
C PRO A 86 -14.10 1.38 12.80
N ALA A 87 -14.58 1.33 11.56
CA ALA A 87 -15.02 0.11 10.89
C ALA A 87 -13.82 -0.77 10.46
N PHE A 88 -14.06 -2.07 10.34
CA PHE A 88 -13.09 -3.08 9.89
C PHE A 88 -11.86 -3.20 10.80
N ARG A 89 -11.95 -2.79 12.08
CA ARG A 89 -10.88 -3.03 13.06
C ARG A 89 -10.77 -4.51 13.43
N GLU A 90 -11.91 -5.18 13.41
CA GLU A 90 -12.03 -6.63 13.40
C GLU A 90 -12.69 -7.06 12.09
N PHE A 91 -12.79 -8.37 11.86
CA PHE A 91 -13.43 -8.88 10.65
C PHE A 91 -14.89 -8.41 10.58
N GLU A 92 -15.17 -7.60 9.57
CA GLU A 92 -16.51 -7.10 9.25
C GLU A 92 -16.79 -7.35 7.77
N GLN A 93 -18.05 -7.68 7.44
CA GLN A 93 -18.44 -7.91 6.07
C GLN A 93 -18.34 -6.62 5.24
N ILE A 94 -17.72 -6.68 4.06
CA ILE A 94 -17.58 -5.51 3.18
C ILE A 94 -18.96 -4.98 2.78
N GLY A 95 -19.88 -5.87 2.39
CA GLY A 95 -21.24 -5.48 1.99
C GLY A 95 -21.22 -4.42 0.89
N ASN A 96 -21.93 -3.30 1.11
CA ASN A 96 -22.03 -2.20 0.16
C ASN A 96 -20.91 -1.15 0.30
N TYR A 97 -19.86 -1.40 1.09
CA TYR A 97 -18.76 -0.44 1.20
C TYR A 97 -17.99 -0.34 -0.11
N PHE A 98 -17.79 0.91 -0.54
CA PHE A 98 -16.89 1.25 -1.62
C PHE A 98 -15.62 1.86 -1.04
N PHE A 99 -14.46 1.37 -1.49
CA PHE A 99 -13.18 1.92 -1.11
C PHE A 99 -12.57 2.69 -2.29
N ASP A 100 -12.14 3.89 -1.98
CA ASP A 100 -11.11 4.66 -2.67
C ASP A 100 -10.54 5.55 -1.58
N THR A 101 -9.74 4.93 -0.71
CA THR A 101 -9.47 5.47 0.63
C THR A 101 -8.07 5.14 1.07
N CYS A 102 -7.33 6.19 1.43
CA CYS A 102 -6.01 6.11 2.00
C CYS A 102 -6.08 6.04 3.53
N PHE A 103 -5.38 5.06 4.11
CA PHE A 103 -5.23 4.83 5.54
C PHE A 103 -3.77 5.05 5.94
N PRO A 104 -3.45 6.14 6.66
CA PRO A 104 -2.14 6.29 7.28
C PRO A 104 -1.92 5.21 8.32
N LEU A 105 -0.75 4.57 8.27
CA LEU A 105 -0.31 3.56 9.22
C LEU A 105 0.75 4.12 10.16
N SER A 106 1.08 3.32 11.18
CA SER A 106 2.14 3.60 12.14
C SER A 106 3.49 3.79 11.45
N GLU A 107 4.27 4.80 11.86
CA GLU A 107 5.67 4.97 11.43
C GLU A 107 6.66 4.23 12.34
N LYS A 108 6.17 3.52 13.36
CA LYS A 108 7.01 2.63 14.16
C LYS A 108 7.38 1.42 13.33
N GLU A 109 8.64 0.99 13.49
CA GLU A 109 9.14 -0.24 12.90
C GLU A 109 8.22 -1.41 13.26
N GLY A 110 7.75 -2.13 12.24
CA GLY A 110 6.74 -3.16 12.44
C GLY A 110 6.24 -3.78 11.15
N THR A 111 5.09 -4.43 11.24
CA THR A 111 4.40 -5.02 10.09
C THR A 111 2.91 -4.78 10.27
N ALA A 112 2.31 -4.08 9.32
CA ALA A 112 0.87 -3.94 9.23
C ALA A 112 0.33 -5.05 8.31
N VAL A 113 -0.85 -5.57 8.63
CA VAL A 113 -1.49 -6.67 7.89
C VAL A 113 -2.94 -6.31 7.63
N THR A 114 -3.32 -6.29 6.36
CA THR A 114 -4.70 -6.22 5.89
C THR A 114 -5.17 -7.62 5.54
N GLU A 115 -6.36 -7.99 5.98
CA GLU A 115 -6.87 -9.36 5.84
C GLU A 115 -8.21 -9.38 5.12
N LEU A 116 -8.33 -10.24 4.12
CA LEU A 116 -9.56 -10.55 3.40
C LEU A 116 -9.88 -12.02 3.59
N MET A 117 -11.02 -12.33 4.20
CA MET A 117 -11.42 -13.69 4.54
C MET A 117 -12.69 -14.08 3.79
N ASP A 118 -12.68 -15.28 3.23
CA ASP A 118 -13.88 -15.98 2.80
C ASP A 118 -14.40 -16.82 3.99
N PRO A 119 -15.54 -16.47 4.59
CA PRO A 119 -16.08 -17.19 5.74
C PRO A 119 -16.68 -18.56 5.38
N GLN A 120 -16.92 -18.86 4.11
CA GLN A 120 -17.45 -20.16 3.67
C GLN A 120 -16.32 -21.16 3.41
N GLU A 121 -15.25 -20.73 2.74
CA GLU A 121 -14.08 -21.59 2.47
C GLU A 121 -13.07 -21.61 3.62
N MET A 122 -13.25 -20.72 4.61
CA MET A 122 -12.32 -20.52 5.73
C MET A 122 -10.89 -20.22 5.22
N VAL A 123 -10.79 -19.39 4.18
CA VAL A 123 -9.50 -18.96 3.62
C VAL A 123 -9.30 -17.48 3.87
N THR A 124 -8.13 -17.11 4.37
CA THR A 124 -7.75 -15.72 4.63
C THR A 124 -6.54 -15.34 3.79
N LEU A 125 -6.72 -14.36 2.92
CA LEU A 125 -5.66 -13.63 2.26
C LEU A 125 -5.13 -12.55 3.21
N GLN A 126 -3.84 -12.57 3.49
CA GLN A 126 -3.14 -11.54 4.22
C GLN A 126 -2.23 -10.77 3.26
N VAL A 127 -2.38 -9.45 3.23
CA VAL A 127 -1.41 -8.56 2.58
C VAL A 127 -0.71 -7.79 3.67
N TRP A 128 0.59 -8.03 3.78
CA TRP A 128 1.42 -7.45 4.83
C TRP A 128 2.39 -6.44 4.24
N GLN A 129 2.70 -5.40 5.00
CA GLN A 129 3.67 -4.39 4.61
C GLN A 129 4.54 -3.99 5.80
N LYS A 130 5.84 -3.83 5.56
CA LYS A 130 6.74 -3.29 6.59
C LYS A 130 6.41 -1.82 6.80
N THR A 131 6.28 -1.44 8.06
CA THR A 131 6.12 -0.05 8.51
C THR A 131 7.40 0.39 9.20
N GLY A 132 7.66 1.69 9.22
CA GLY A 132 8.91 2.21 9.76
C GLY A 132 9.41 3.45 9.01
N ARG A 133 10.63 3.88 9.31
CA ARG A 133 11.21 5.04 8.60
C ARG A 133 11.38 4.71 7.11
N ARG A 134 10.74 5.50 6.24
CA ARG A 134 10.79 5.34 4.77
C ARG A 134 10.33 3.94 4.31
N LYS A 135 9.26 3.43 4.91
CA LYS A 135 8.61 2.15 4.54
C LYS A 135 7.19 2.40 4.05
N TYR A 136 6.44 1.34 3.75
CA TYR A 136 5.04 1.43 3.33
C TYR A 136 4.15 1.82 4.53
N ASN A 137 4.13 3.11 4.86
CA ASN A 137 3.41 3.67 6.02
C ASN A 137 1.99 4.13 5.67
N PHE A 138 1.50 3.79 4.48
CA PHE A 138 0.14 4.05 4.04
C PHE A 138 -0.41 2.80 3.36
N LEU A 139 -1.71 2.58 3.53
CA LEU A 139 -2.48 1.58 2.81
C LEU A 139 -3.56 2.32 2.02
N GLN A 140 -3.54 2.22 0.70
CA GLN A 140 -4.66 2.63 -0.13
C GLN A 140 -5.52 1.39 -0.41
N LEU A 141 -6.84 1.52 -0.22
CA LEU A 141 -7.81 0.51 -0.61
C LEU A 141 -8.65 1.04 -1.76
N TYR A 142 -8.82 0.21 -2.80
CA TYR A 142 -9.68 0.54 -3.92
C TYR A 142 -10.60 -0.64 -4.30
N THR A 143 -11.89 -0.35 -4.44
CA THR A 143 -12.90 -1.28 -4.94
C THR A 143 -13.34 -0.86 -6.34
N PRO A 144 -13.07 -1.64 -7.41
CA PRO A 144 -13.61 -1.36 -8.73
C PRO A 144 -15.14 -1.56 -8.77
N PRO A 145 -15.87 -0.85 -9.66
CA PRO A 145 -17.34 -0.89 -9.71
C PRO A 145 -17.98 -2.27 -9.92
N HIS A 146 -17.24 -3.24 -10.48
CA HIS A 146 -17.75 -4.61 -10.69
C HIS A 146 -17.81 -5.45 -9.40
N GLY A 147 -17.17 -5.02 -8.31
CA GLY A 147 -17.25 -5.68 -6.99
C GLY A 147 -16.67 -7.09 -6.91
N GLN A 148 -15.83 -7.50 -7.86
CA GLN A 148 -15.25 -8.87 -7.90
C GLN A 148 -13.83 -8.97 -7.36
N SER A 149 -13.20 -7.82 -7.09
CA SER A 149 -11.86 -7.74 -6.56
C SER A 149 -11.72 -6.51 -5.69
N ILE A 150 -10.66 -6.45 -4.89
CA ILE A 150 -10.27 -5.29 -4.10
C ILE A 150 -8.76 -5.11 -4.21
N ALA A 151 -8.29 -3.87 -4.36
CA ALA A 151 -6.87 -3.56 -4.36
C ALA A 151 -6.41 -3.20 -2.96
N PHE A 152 -5.30 -3.82 -2.53
CA PHE A 152 -4.61 -3.49 -1.28
C PHE A 152 -3.24 -2.92 -1.65
N GLU A 153 -3.06 -1.63 -1.44
CA GLU A 153 -1.95 -0.89 -2.00
C GLU A 153 -1.02 -0.36 -0.90
N PRO A 154 0.11 -1.04 -0.63
CA PRO A 154 1.16 -0.48 0.21
C PRO A 154 1.79 0.74 -0.48
N MET A 155 1.81 1.88 0.19
CA MET A 155 2.37 3.14 -0.33
C MET A 155 3.35 3.75 0.67
N THR A 156 4.47 4.29 0.20
CA THR A 156 5.50 4.88 1.09
C THR A 156 5.13 6.27 1.60
N SER A 157 4.31 6.98 0.83
CA SER A 157 3.87 8.35 1.08
C SER A 157 2.40 8.49 0.71
N ASN A 158 1.77 9.57 1.18
CA ASN A 158 0.38 9.85 0.83
C ASN A 158 0.25 10.30 -0.64
N THR A 159 -0.96 10.21 -1.20
CA THR A 159 -1.29 10.76 -2.51
C THR A 159 -0.89 12.25 -2.56
N ASN A 160 -0.39 12.71 -3.70
CA ASN A 160 0.00 14.11 -3.91
C ASN A 160 1.16 14.61 -3.00
N SER A 161 1.93 13.71 -2.39
CA SER A 161 3.04 14.05 -1.48
C SER A 161 4.11 14.97 -2.08
N PHE A 162 4.27 15.01 -3.40
CA PHE A 162 5.17 15.97 -4.06
C PHE A 162 4.78 17.43 -3.83
N ASN A 163 3.48 17.71 -3.71
CA ASN A 163 2.96 19.04 -3.45
C ASN A 163 2.79 19.28 -1.95
N THR A 164 2.21 18.33 -1.23
CA THR A 164 1.89 18.48 0.21
C THR A 164 3.09 18.28 1.12
N LYS A 165 4.14 17.61 0.63
CA LYS A 165 5.30 17.11 1.39
C LYS A 165 4.96 16.08 2.48
N ASP A 166 3.70 15.61 2.53
CA ASP A 166 3.24 14.64 3.52
C ASP A 166 3.98 13.31 3.36
N ARG A 167 4.88 13.04 4.32
CA ARG A 167 5.79 11.89 4.35
C ARG A 167 6.51 11.64 3.01
N LEU A 168 6.77 12.70 2.23
CA LEU A 168 7.55 12.60 1.00
C LEU A 168 8.96 12.13 1.32
N ILE A 169 9.43 11.09 0.64
CA ILE A 169 10.79 10.60 0.81
C ILE A 169 11.70 11.41 -0.12
N VAL A 170 12.80 11.92 0.42
CA VAL A 170 13.85 12.58 -0.37
C VAL A 170 15.14 11.80 -0.16
N LEU A 171 15.76 11.39 -1.27
CA LEU A 171 17.00 10.63 -1.31
C LEU A 171 18.16 11.54 -1.70
N SER A 172 19.20 11.59 -0.87
CA SER A 172 20.48 12.22 -1.23
C SER A 172 21.18 11.45 -2.35
N PRO A 173 22.18 12.04 -3.03
CA PRO A 173 23.00 11.32 -4.01
C PRO A 173 23.54 9.99 -3.46
N GLY A 174 23.30 8.90 -4.18
CA GLY A 174 23.69 7.54 -3.77
C GLY A 174 22.82 6.88 -2.70
N GLU A 175 21.90 7.62 -2.08
CA GLU A 175 20.98 7.09 -1.06
C GLU A 175 19.91 6.18 -1.68
N LYS A 176 19.40 5.26 -0.86
CA LYS A 176 18.42 4.25 -1.27
C LYS A 176 17.18 4.27 -0.40
N LEU A 177 16.03 4.14 -1.04
CA LEU A 177 14.79 3.66 -0.46
C LEU A 177 14.75 2.14 -0.61
N ARG A 178 14.39 1.40 0.44
CA ARG A 178 14.04 -0.03 0.33
C ARG A 178 12.75 -0.29 1.11
N ALA A 179 11.70 -0.67 0.41
CA ALA A 179 10.38 -0.98 0.96
C ALA A 179 10.02 -2.45 0.67
N GLU A 180 9.23 -3.05 1.54
CA GLU A 180 8.96 -4.49 1.51
C GLU A 180 7.53 -4.78 1.95
N CYS A 181 6.85 -5.58 1.16
CA CYS A 181 5.51 -6.08 1.44
C CYS A 181 5.38 -7.50 0.88
N GLY A 182 4.22 -8.10 1.07
CA GLY A 182 3.97 -9.42 0.53
C GLY A 182 2.57 -9.91 0.80
N ILE A 183 2.35 -11.14 0.38
CA ILE A 183 1.06 -11.81 0.45
C ILE A 183 1.27 -13.15 1.13
N LYS A 184 0.34 -13.54 1.99
CA LYS A 184 0.26 -14.90 2.52
C LYS A 184 -1.18 -15.38 2.46
N LEU A 185 -1.38 -16.60 2.01
CA LEU A 185 -2.67 -17.28 2.14
C LEU A 185 -2.63 -18.14 3.40
N LYS A 186 -3.69 -18.07 4.21
CA LYS A 186 -3.91 -18.94 5.36
C LYS A 186 -5.20 -19.71 5.14
N ASN A 187 -5.16 -20.99 5.44
CA ASN A 187 -6.38 -21.78 5.62
C ASN A 187 -6.75 -21.73 7.09
N GLY A 188 -8.05 -21.78 7.40
CA GLY A 188 -8.55 -22.00 8.74
C GLY A 188 -8.06 -23.34 9.27
N GLU A 189 -7.70 -23.37 10.54
CA GLU A 189 -7.59 -24.63 11.29
C GLU A 189 -8.96 -25.29 11.44
#